data_AF-A0A9X3MCW8-F1
#
_entry.id   AF-A0A9X3MCW8-F1
#
_cell.length_a   1.000
_cell.length_b   1.000
_cell.length_c   1.000
_cell.angle_alpha   90.00
_cell.angle_beta   90.00
_cell.angle_gamma   90.00
#
_symmetry.space_group_name_H-M   'P 1'
#
loop_
_entity.id
_entity.type
_entity.pdbx_description
1 polymer ?
#
loop_
_entity_poly.entity_id
_entity_poly.type
_entity_poly.pdbx_seq_one_letter_code
_entity_poly.pdbx_strand_id
1 'polypeptide(L)'
;MTDFRAFNSCTGETFYAGGGMVARHRAWELATIFVTTDPRWEYDEAVHLVIKDAEARNDPSFYTAIDLRQVAKHGHTPVSIELRERQSTD
;
A
#
# COMPACT_ATOMS: atom_id res chain seq x y z
N MET A 1 7.12 1.21 15.79
CA MET A 1 7.56 0.60 14.51
C MET A 1 6.33 0.26 13.68
N THR A 2 6.47 0.03 12.39
CA THR A 2 5.35 -0.02 11.44
C THR A 2 5.26 -1.39 10.76
N ASP A 3 4.07 -2.00 10.75
CA ASP A 3 3.73 -3.09 9.84
C ASP A 3 2.97 -2.54 8.62
N PHE A 4 2.85 -3.36 7.57
CA PHE A 4 2.09 -2.97 6.39
C PHE A 4 1.24 -4.10 5.84
N ARG A 5 0.20 -3.73 5.10
CA ARG A 5 -0.54 -4.65 4.24
C ARG A 5 -1.01 -3.99 2.96
N ALA A 6 -1.08 -4.80 1.90
CA ALA A 6 -1.82 -4.50 0.68
C ALA A 6 -3.18 -5.21 0.76
N PHE A 7 -4.26 -4.45 0.64
CA PHE A 7 -5.62 -4.97 0.85
C PHE A 7 -6.64 -4.25 -0.04
N ASN A 8 -7.78 -4.89 -0.27
CA ASN A 8 -8.91 -4.26 -0.92
C ASN A 8 -9.75 -3.54 0.16
N SER A 9 -9.75 -2.21 0.16
CA SER A 9 -10.49 -1.42 1.14
C SER A 9 -12.02 -1.48 0.99
N CYS A 10 -12.54 -1.97 -0.15
CA CYS A 10 -13.97 -2.20 -0.34
C CYS A 10 -14.45 -3.51 0.28
N THR A 11 -13.64 -4.57 0.22
CA THR A 11 -14.02 -5.92 0.69
C THR A 11 -13.35 -6.33 2.01
N GLY A 12 -12.29 -5.63 2.41
CA GLY A 12 -11.44 -5.99 3.54
C GLY A 12 -10.45 -7.13 3.26
N GLU A 13 -10.49 -7.73 2.06
CA GLU A 13 -9.60 -8.82 1.66
C GLU A 13 -8.14 -8.37 1.69
N THR A 14 -7.29 -9.10 2.41
CA THR A 14 -5.85 -8.83 2.47
C THR A 14 -5.13 -9.68 1.45
N PHE A 15 -4.42 -9.04 0.53
CA PHE A 15 -3.63 -9.72 -0.50
C PHE A 15 -2.25 -10.09 0.01
N TYR A 16 -1.67 -9.22 0.81
CA TYR A 16 -0.36 -9.40 1.42
C TYR A 16 -0.25 -8.60 2.71
N ALA A 17 0.41 -9.18 3.71
CA ALA A 17 0.77 -8.50 4.94
C ALA A 17 2.25 -8.79 5.22
N GLY A 18 3.05 -7.74 5.35
CA GLY A 18 4.46 -7.86 5.69
C GLY A 18 4.62 -8.31 7.14
N GLY A 19 5.34 -9.42 7.35
CA GLY A 19 5.76 -9.85 8.69
C GLY A 19 6.98 -9.06 9.15
N GLY A 20 6.93 -8.50 10.35
CA GLY A 20 8.05 -7.77 10.96
C GLY A 20 7.83 -6.27 11.00
N MET A 21 7.98 -5.72 12.21
CA MET A 21 7.91 -4.29 12.47
C MET A 21 9.16 -3.59 11.94
N VAL A 22 9.02 -2.76 10.91
CA VAL A 22 10.12 -2.02 10.27
C VAL A 22 9.94 -0.51 10.42
N ALA A 23 10.91 0.27 9.97
CA ALA A 23 10.73 1.72 9.83
C ALA A 23 9.64 2.03 8.80
N ARG A 24 8.89 3.12 9.01
CA ARG A 24 7.73 3.48 8.19
C ARG A 24 8.03 3.62 6.69
N HIS A 25 9.17 4.24 6.34
CA HIS A 25 9.62 4.33 4.94
C HIS A 25 9.87 2.94 4.35
N ARG A 26 10.45 2.01 5.13
CA ARG A 26 10.72 0.65 4.68
C ARG A 26 9.43 -0.16 4.51
N ALA A 27 8.45 0.05 5.39
CA ALA A 27 7.12 -0.54 5.26
C ALA A 27 6.45 -0.08 3.95
N TRP A 28 6.56 1.21 3.62
CA TRP A 28 6.10 1.75 2.34
C TRP A 28 6.81 1.11 1.14
N GLU A 29 8.15 1.10 1.12
CA GLU A 29 8.92 0.50 0.03
C GLU A 29 8.55 -0.97 -0.23
N LEU A 30 8.40 -1.76 0.83
CA LEU A 30 8.03 -3.17 0.70
C LEU A 30 6.60 -3.34 0.18
N ALA A 31 5.67 -2.48 0.63
CA ALA A 31 4.29 -2.49 0.15
C ALA A 31 4.19 -2.12 -1.33
N THR A 32 4.90 -1.08 -1.77
CA THR A 32 4.88 -0.64 -3.17
C THR A 32 5.55 -1.66 -4.08
N ILE A 33 6.67 -2.26 -3.68
CA ILE A 33 7.31 -3.37 -4.42
C ILE A 33 6.33 -4.52 -4.60
N PHE A 34 5.61 -4.93 -3.54
CA PHE A 34 4.60 -5.99 -3.66
C PHE A 34 3.55 -5.61 -4.71
N VAL A 35 2.96 -4.42 -4.61
CA VAL A 35 1.90 -3.99 -5.52
C VAL A 35 2.40 -3.89 -6.97
N THR A 36 3.59 -3.33 -7.22
CA THR A 36 4.11 -3.11 -8.58
C THR A 36 4.73 -4.34 -9.23
N THR A 37 4.88 -5.45 -8.49
CA THR A 37 5.36 -6.74 -9.02
C THR A 37 4.29 -7.82 -9.06
N ASP A 38 3.11 -7.56 -8.49
CA ASP A 38 1.98 -8.49 -8.55
C ASP A 38 1.29 -8.41 -9.92
N PRO A 39 1.03 -9.54 -10.60
CA PRO A 39 0.40 -9.56 -11.93
C PRO A 39 -0.95 -8.86 -12.02
N ARG A 40 -1.62 -8.63 -10.89
CA ARG A 40 -2.88 -7.87 -10.84
C ARG A 40 -2.70 -6.38 -11.15
N TRP A 41 -1.53 -5.81 -10.89
CA TRP A 41 -1.27 -4.37 -10.97
C TRP A 41 0.07 -3.99 -11.62
N GLU A 42 0.95 -4.94 -11.92
CA GLU A 42 2.29 -4.65 -12.46
C GLU A 42 2.28 -3.73 -13.71
N TYR A 43 1.23 -3.82 -14.53
CA TYR A 43 1.05 -3.01 -15.75
C TYR A 43 -0.04 -1.93 -15.61
N ASP A 44 -0.57 -1.70 -14.42
CA ASP A 44 -1.64 -0.72 -14.20
C ASP A 44 -1.05 0.69 -14.01
N GLU A 45 -1.02 1.47 -15.09
CA GLU A 45 -0.47 2.84 -15.09
C GLU A 45 -1.05 3.73 -13.99
N ALA A 46 -2.32 3.57 -13.63
CA ALA A 46 -2.93 4.39 -12.59
C ALA A 46 -2.46 3.97 -11.18
N VAL A 47 -2.14 2.70 -10.93
CA VAL A 47 -1.47 2.28 -9.68
C VAL A 47 -0.10 2.97 -9.58
N HIS A 48 0.70 2.91 -10.64
CA HIS A 48 2.05 3.49 -10.67
C HIS A 48 2.03 5.01 -10.47
N LEU A 49 1.07 5.70 -11.10
CA LEU A 49 0.89 7.15 -10.94
C LEU A 49 0.52 7.54 -9.51
N VAL A 50 -0.42 6.83 -8.87
CA VAL A 50 -0.80 7.13 -7.48
C VAL A 50 0.35 6.89 -6.51
N ILE A 51 1.14 5.82 -6.70
CA ILE A 51 2.33 5.55 -5.88
C ILE A 51 3.34 6.70 -6.01
N LYS A 52 3.65 7.11 -7.24
CA LYS A 52 4.58 8.20 -7.50
C LYS A 52 4.11 9.53 -6.90
N ASP A 53 2.81 9.83 -7.02
CA ASP A 53 2.21 11.04 -6.46
C ASP A 53 2.26 11.02 -4.93
N ALA A 54 1.96 9.88 -4.30
CA ALA A 54 2.03 9.70 -2.85
C ALA A 54 3.46 9.93 -2.34
N GLU A 55 4.48 9.42 -3.04
CA GLU A 55 5.89 9.65 -2.73
C GLU A 55 6.26 11.13 -2.86
N ALA A 56 5.87 11.78 -3.96
CA ALA A 56 6.14 13.20 -4.19
C ALA A 56 5.51 14.12 -3.13
N ARG A 57 4.35 13.72 -2.59
CA ARG A 57 3.64 14.44 -1.52
C ARG A 57 4.07 14.03 -0.12
N ASN A 58 4.94 13.03 0.00
CA ASN A 58 5.34 12.41 1.26
C ASN A 58 4.14 11.84 2.07
N ASP A 59 3.07 11.45 1.38
CA ASP A 59 1.86 10.84 1.96
C ASP A 59 2.17 9.64 2.88
N PRO A 60 3.13 8.74 2.55
CA PRO A 60 3.47 7.60 3.40
C PRO A 60 3.94 8.00 4.78
N SER A 61 4.48 9.21 4.98
CA SER A 61 4.91 9.69 6.28
C SER A 61 3.76 10.11 7.19
N PHE A 62 2.59 10.44 6.64
CA PHE A 62 1.48 11.04 7.40
C PHE A 62 0.21 10.17 7.42
N TYR A 63 -0.06 9.40 6.38
CA TYR A 63 -1.31 8.65 6.27
C TYR A 63 -1.16 7.18 6.61
N THR A 64 -2.03 6.68 7.48
CA THR A 64 -2.11 5.26 7.83
C THR A 64 -2.55 4.39 6.65
N ALA A 65 -3.36 4.92 5.74
CA ALA A 65 -3.79 4.20 4.54
C ALA A 65 -3.70 5.10 3.32
N ILE A 66 -3.16 4.57 2.24
CA ILE A 66 -3.07 5.21 0.93
C ILE A 66 -3.87 4.37 -0.04
N ASP A 67 -4.87 5.01 -0.61
CA ASP A 67 -5.86 4.34 -1.44
C ASP A 67 -5.48 4.43 -2.92
N LEU A 68 -5.21 3.28 -3.54
CA LEU A 68 -4.86 3.21 -4.96
C LEU A 68 -6.11 2.98 -5.83
N ARG A 69 -7.31 2.81 -5.23
CA ARG A 69 -8.59 2.47 -5.91
C ARG A 69 -9.02 3.36 -7.06
N GLN A 70 -8.37 4.50 -7.34
CA GLN A 70 -8.60 5.21 -8.60
C GLN A 70 -8.42 4.29 -9.83
N VAL A 71 -7.68 3.18 -9.68
CA VAL A 71 -7.56 2.07 -10.65
C VAL A 71 -8.80 1.20 -10.88
N ALA A 72 -9.73 1.10 -9.92
CA ALA A 72 -10.91 0.25 -10.07
C ALA A 72 -11.84 0.68 -11.22
N LYS A 73 -11.70 1.92 -11.71
CA LYS A 73 -12.47 2.47 -12.83
C LYS A 73 -12.20 1.77 -14.16
N HIS A 74 -11.14 0.96 -14.26
CA HIS A 74 -10.76 0.21 -15.46
C HIS A 74 -11.06 -1.29 -15.38
N GLY A 75 -11.86 -1.74 -14.40
CA GLY A 75 -12.20 -3.16 -14.22
C GLY A 75 -11.12 -3.98 -13.52
N HIS A 76 -10.08 -3.32 -13.00
CA HIS A 76 -8.99 -3.95 -12.27
C HIS A 76 -9.37 -4.17 -10.80
N THR A 77 -8.74 -5.18 -10.17
CA THR A 77 -8.97 -5.47 -8.75
C THR A 77 -8.50 -4.26 -7.93
N PRO A 78 -9.34 -3.67 -7.06
CA PRO A 78 -8.92 -2.50 -6.28
C PRO A 78 -7.88 -2.87 -5.20
N VAL A 79 -6.92 -1.99 -4.96
CA VAL A 79 -5.90 -2.16 -3.91
C VAL A 79 -5.65 -0.86 -3.15
N SER A 80 -5.31 -0.99 -1.88
CA SER A 80 -4.89 0.07 -0.97
C SER A 80 -3.70 -0.43 -0.15
N ILE A 81 -2.82 0.47 0.26
CA ILE A 81 -1.69 0.17 1.14
C ILE A 81 -2.00 0.75 2.52
N GLU A 82 -1.85 -0.07 3.56
CA GLU A 82 -1.94 0.39 4.95
C GLU A 82 -0.58 0.26 5.65
N LEU A 83 -0.21 1.29 6.41
CA LEU A 83 1.00 1.42 7.22
C LEU A 83 0.57 1.61 8.68
N ARG A 84 0.52 0.54 9.47
CA ARG A 84 0.06 0.60 10.86
C ARG A 84 1.22 0.70 11.81
N GLU A 85 1.18 1.72 12.65
CA GLU A 85 2.08 1.80 13.78
C GLU A 85 1.56 0.88 14.88
N ARG A 86 2.37 -0.10 15.26
CA ARG A 86 2.15 -0.79 16.52
C ARG A 86 2.85 0.00 17.60
N GLN A 87 2.07 0.47 18.58
CA GLN A 87 2.63 0.77 19.88
C GLN A 87 3.19 -0.55 20.42
N SER A 88 4.48 -0.58 20.78
CA SER A 88 4.99 -1.67 21.59
C SER A 88 4.19 -1.64 22.88
N THR A 89 3.23 -2.54 23.02
CA THR A 89 2.76 -2.95 24.32
C THR A 89 3.85 -3.87 24.85
N ASP A 90 4.80 -3.28 25.60
CA ASP A 90 5.63 -4.02 26.54
C ASP A 90 4.75 -4.86 27.48
#